data_AF-A0A1H3YII5-F1
#
_entry.id   AF-A0A1H3YII5-F1
#
_cell.length_a   1.000
_cell.length_b   1.000
_cell.length_c   1.000
_cell.angle_alpha   90.00
_cell.angle_beta   90.00
_cell.angle_gamma   90.00
#
_symmetry.space_group_name_H-M   'P 1'
#
loop_
_entity.id
_entity.type
_entity.pdbx_description
1 polymer ?
#
loop_
_entity_poly.entity_id
_entity_poly.type
_entity_poly.pdbx_seq_one_letter_code
_entity_poly.pdbx_strand_id
1 'polypeptide(L)'
;MSVLLVFQGAINKPYRTAPIDEQTMKVTVGHVASPIFVDLKTSKYIKELQGDAIKSGWVIGNPLIDLTGGSPGAAYILGATAPGSPWILGGYSGSTKFAKTALGYADRSSLDNAWLLIAPEGRRQLSLSVLTDLDLLFPENYIYVGKFTNPTRRETQKLYRPKSENDFLDLMLHD
;
A
#
# COMPACT_ATOMS: atom_id res chain seq x y z
N MET A 1 -13.07 -34.58 14.33
CA MET A 1 -11.87 -33.71 14.39
C MET A 1 -11.95 -32.96 15.71
N SER A 2 -11.01 -33.17 16.64
CA SER A 2 -11.11 -32.57 17.98
C SER A 2 -10.83 -31.07 17.94
N VAL A 3 -11.46 -30.30 18.84
CA VAL A 3 -11.27 -28.84 18.97
C VAL A 3 -9.78 -28.49 19.17
N LEU A 4 -9.04 -29.31 19.92
CA LEU A 4 -7.61 -29.15 20.16
C LEU A 4 -6.78 -29.19 18.85
N LEU A 5 -7.11 -30.10 17.93
CA LEU A 5 -6.43 -30.21 16.63
C LEU A 5 -6.68 -28.99 15.74
N VAL A 6 -7.87 -28.38 15.83
CA VAL A 6 -8.21 -27.15 15.10
C VAL A 6 -7.36 -25.98 15.61
N PHE A 7 -7.25 -25.82 16.93
CA PHE A 7 -6.43 -24.76 17.52
C PHE A 7 -4.93 -24.94 17.23
N GLN A 8 -4.41 -26.15 17.37
CA GLN A 8 -3.00 -26.41 17.07
C GLN A 8 -2.66 -26.14 15.61
N GLY A 9 -3.55 -26.50 14.69
CA GLY A 9 -3.41 -26.20 13.27
C GLY A 9 -3.41 -24.69 13.01
N ALA A 10 -4.32 -23.94 13.65
CA ALA A 10 -4.40 -22.49 13.51
C ALA A 10 -3.16 -21.77 14.07
N ILE A 11 -2.58 -22.25 15.16
CA ILE A 11 -1.36 -21.65 15.76
C ILE A 11 -0.13 -21.90 14.89
N ASN A 12 0.03 -23.13 14.40
CA ASN A 12 1.24 -23.54 13.69
C ASN A 12 1.21 -23.19 12.20
N LYS A 13 0.03 -23.06 11.60
CA LYS A 13 -0.15 -22.77 10.16
C LYS A 13 -1.30 -21.80 9.92
N PRO A 14 -1.27 -20.58 10.52
CA PRO A 14 -2.33 -19.61 10.34
C PRO A 14 -2.40 -19.16 8.87
N TYR A 15 -3.59 -18.74 8.46
CA TYR A 15 -3.80 -18.25 7.11
C TYR A 15 -3.06 -16.92 6.89
N ARG A 16 -2.19 -16.86 5.88
CA ARG A 16 -1.47 -15.65 5.39
C ARG A 16 -0.51 -14.98 6.38
N THR A 17 -0.20 -15.61 7.49
CA THR A 17 0.84 -15.15 8.43
C THR A 17 1.74 -16.32 8.82
N ALA A 18 2.91 -16.01 9.37
CA ALA A 18 3.79 -17.02 9.96
C ALA A 18 3.16 -17.60 11.25
N PRO A 19 3.67 -18.71 11.80
CA PRO A 19 3.24 -19.24 13.08
C PRO A 19 3.13 -18.17 14.18
N ILE A 20 2.20 -18.36 15.11
CA ILE A 20 1.90 -17.35 16.14
C ILE A 20 3.09 -17.12 17.08
N ASP A 21 3.87 -18.17 17.37
CA ASP A 21 5.09 -18.11 18.18
C ASP A 21 6.26 -17.38 17.49
N GLU A 22 6.20 -17.18 16.17
CA GLU A 22 7.17 -16.38 15.41
C GLU A 22 6.85 -14.86 15.44
N GLN A 23 5.67 -14.45 15.89
CA GLN A 23 5.24 -13.05 15.95
C GLN A 23 5.90 -12.32 17.13
N THR A 24 7.20 -12.05 17.01
CA THR A 24 8.04 -11.54 18.12
C THR A 24 8.58 -10.13 17.88
N MET A 25 8.50 -9.63 16.64
CA MET A 25 9.03 -8.31 16.29
C MET A 25 8.00 -7.22 16.53
N LYS A 26 8.26 -6.32 17.48
CA LYS A 26 7.42 -5.15 17.74
C LYS A 26 7.57 -4.12 16.61
N VAL A 27 6.44 -3.67 16.07
CA VAL A 27 6.33 -2.54 15.12
C VAL A 27 5.16 -1.66 15.50
N THR A 28 5.15 -0.42 15.02
CA THR A 28 4.10 0.56 15.28
C THR A 28 3.43 0.93 13.97
N VAL A 29 2.11 0.88 13.91
CA VAL A 29 1.32 1.07 12.68
C VAL A 29 0.08 1.91 12.92
N GLY A 30 -0.49 2.46 11.84
CA GLY A 30 -1.75 3.20 11.88
C GLY A 30 -1.62 4.63 12.38
N HIS A 31 -2.75 5.33 12.30
CA HIS A 31 -2.90 6.73 12.73
C HIS A 31 -2.58 6.97 14.21
N VAL A 32 -2.96 6.02 15.08
CA VAL A 32 -2.80 6.14 16.55
C VAL A 32 -1.52 5.48 17.08
N ALA A 33 -0.57 5.14 16.20
CA ALA A 33 0.69 4.52 16.57
C ALA A 33 0.50 3.26 17.46
N SER A 34 -0.31 2.31 16.99
CA SER A 34 -0.59 1.07 17.72
C SER A 34 0.59 0.10 17.64
N PRO A 35 1.12 -0.38 18.78
CA PRO A 35 2.13 -1.42 18.77
C PRO A 35 1.50 -2.79 18.44
N ILE A 36 2.08 -3.50 17.48
CA ILE A 36 1.75 -4.90 17.17
C ILE A 36 3.02 -5.73 17.09
N PHE A 37 2.88 -7.04 17.27
CA PHE A 37 3.97 -7.99 17.06
C PHE A 37 3.76 -8.75 15.76
N VAL A 38 4.82 -8.85 14.97
CA VAL A 38 4.82 -9.51 13.66
C VAL A 38 6.05 -10.41 13.50
N ASP A 39 6.07 -11.26 12.48
CA ASP A 39 7.26 -12.00 12.11
C ASP A 39 8.36 -11.09 11.52
N LEU A 40 9.59 -11.60 11.41
CA LEU A 40 10.74 -10.84 10.93
C LEU A 40 10.55 -10.28 9.51
N LYS A 41 9.96 -11.04 8.59
CA LYS A 41 9.78 -10.61 7.18
C LYS A 41 8.73 -9.50 7.10
N THR A 42 7.66 -9.63 7.87
CA THR A 42 6.62 -8.59 7.97
C THR A 42 7.17 -7.33 8.64
N SER A 43 7.97 -7.45 9.71
CA SER A 43 8.62 -6.30 10.35
C SER A 43 9.54 -5.56 9.38
N LYS A 44 10.32 -6.30 8.59
CA LYS A 44 11.20 -5.72 7.55
C LYS A 44 10.40 -4.92 6.53
N TYR A 45 9.36 -5.52 5.95
CA TYR A 45 8.47 -4.85 5.00
C TYR A 45 7.86 -3.56 5.57
N ILE A 46 7.35 -3.60 6.80
CA ILE A 46 6.75 -2.43 7.46
C ILE A 46 7.78 -1.32 7.65
N LYS A 47 8.97 -1.65 8.18
CA LYS A 47 10.02 -0.67 8.46
C LYS A 47 10.60 -0.04 7.20
N GLU A 48 10.78 -0.82 6.14
CA GLU A 48 11.25 -0.30 4.85
C GLU A 48 10.20 0.62 4.22
N LEU A 49 8.94 0.19 4.19
CA LEU A 49 7.83 0.99 3.64
C LEU A 49 7.68 2.33 4.38
N GLN A 50 7.61 2.30 5.71
CA GLN A 50 7.51 3.52 6.52
C GLN A 50 8.77 4.37 6.40
N GLY A 51 9.96 3.75 6.43
CA GLY A 51 11.24 4.46 6.37
C GLY A 51 11.42 5.24 5.07
N ASP A 52 11.16 4.62 3.92
CA ASP A 52 11.30 5.28 2.61
C ASP A 52 10.20 6.31 2.37
N ALA A 53 8.98 6.06 2.84
CA ALA A 53 7.89 7.02 2.79
C ALA A 53 8.23 8.28 3.62
N ILE A 54 8.64 8.13 4.88
CA ILE A 54 8.97 9.26 5.77
C ILE A 54 10.15 10.07 5.21
N LYS A 55 11.21 9.41 4.74
CA LYS A 55 12.35 10.09 4.08
C LYS A 55 11.93 10.88 2.85
N SER A 56 10.84 10.49 2.22
CA SER A 56 10.27 11.13 1.02
C SER A 56 9.14 12.11 1.35
N GLY A 57 9.01 12.53 2.61
CA GLY A 57 8.03 13.55 3.03
C GLY A 57 6.64 13.02 3.33
N TRP A 58 6.48 11.72 3.60
CA TRP A 58 5.19 11.17 4.05
C TRP A 58 4.75 11.78 5.38
N VAL A 59 3.47 12.15 5.45
CA VAL A 59 2.80 12.58 6.68
C VAL A 59 1.59 11.68 6.92
N ILE A 60 1.33 11.33 8.19
CA ILE A 60 0.13 10.56 8.56
C ILE A 60 -1.11 11.30 8.06
N GLY A 61 -2.03 10.57 7.44
CA GLY A 61 -3.23 11.12 6.80
C GLY A 61 -3.08 11.34 5.29
N ASN A 62 -1.86 11.31 4.74
CA ASN A 62 -1.67 11.38 3.30
C ASN A 62 -2.53 10.30 2.59
N PRO A 63 -3.17 10.65 1.46
CA PRO A 63 -3.95 9.68 0.72
C PRO A 63 -3.04 8.67 0.02
N LEU A 64 -3.43 7.39 0.07
CA LEU A 64 -2.78 6.30 -0.65
C LEU A 64 -3.78 5.58 -1.55
N ILE A 65 -3.52 5.60 -2.86
CA ILE A 65 -4.20 4.71 -3.81
C ILE A 65 -3.39 3.42 -3.91
N ASP A 66 -3.93 2.33 -3.36
CA ASP A 66 -3.37 0.98 -3.48
C ASP A 66 -3.86 0.31 -4.78
N LEU A 67 -3.04 0.36 -5.83
CA LEU A 67 -3.28 -0.36 -7.09
C LEU A 67 -2.66 -1.76 -7.12
N THR A 68 -2.08 -2.24 -6.01
CA THR A 68 -1.65 -3.66 -5.92
C THR A 68 -2.84 -4.62 -5.95
N GLY A 69 -4.04 -4.11 -5.61
CA GLY A 69 -5.28 -4.87 -5.55
C GLY A 69 -5.38 -5.86 -4.37
N GLY A 70 -4.35 -5.92 -3.53
CA GLY A 70 -4.20 -6.96 -2.52
C GLY A 70 -3.36 -6.58 -1.31
N SER A 71 -3.16 -5.29 -1.07
CA SER A 71 -2.34 -4.78 0.05
C SER A 71 -3.03 -3.66 0.84
N PRO A 72 -4.32 -3.79 1.21
CA PRO A 72 -5.00 -2.74 1.97
C PRO A 72 -4.29 -2.43 3.30
N GLY A 73 -3.54 -3.39 3.85
CA GLY A 73 -2.69 -3.19 5.02
C GLY A 73 -1.62 -2.13 4.84
N ALA A 74 -1.15 -1.82 3.63
CA ALA A 74 -0.15 -0.78 3.40
C ALA A 74 -0.68 0.62 3.76
N ALA A 75 -1.94 0.90 3.43
CA ALA A 75 -2.61 2.14 3.84
C ALA A 75 -2.68 2.23 5.37
N TYR A 76 -3.04 1.13 6.04
CA TYR A 76 -3.05 1.10 7.51
C TYR A 76 -1.64 1.26 8.11
N ILE A 77 -0.63 0.56 7.57
CA ILE A 77 0.77 0.65 8.04
C ILE A 77 1.29 2.09 8.01
N LEU A 78 0.98 2.81 6.93
CA LEU A 78 1.42 4.20 6.73
C LEU A 78 0.54 5.23 7.47
N GLY A 79 -0.56 4.80 8.10
CA GLY A 79 -1.56 5.73 8.63
C GLY A 79 -2.14 6.62 7.52
N ALA A 80 -2.36 6.05 6.34
CA ALA A 80 -2.91 6.75 5.19
C ALA A 80 -4.43 6.98 5.33
N THR A 81 -4.95 7.92 4.55
CA THR A 81 -6.35 7.86 4.12
C THR A 81 -6.44 7.01 2.84
N ALA A 82 -7.58 6.35 2.62
CA ALA A 82 -7.77 5.45 1.47
C ALA A 82 -8.89 6.02 0.58
N PRO A 83 -8.56 6.78 -0.49
CA PRO A 83 -9.56 7.40 -1.34
C PRO A 83 -10.51 6.37 -1.95
N GLY A 84 -11.81 6.65 -1.88
CA GLY A 84 -12.87 5.83 -2.48
C GLY A 84 -13.22 4.54 -1.73
N SER A 85 -12.22 3.72 -1.38
CA SER A 85 -12.42 2.47 -0.62
C SER A 85 -11.19 2.10 0.21
N PRO A 86 -11.36 1.65 1.46
CA PRO A 86 -10.27 1.08 2.27
C PRO A 86 -9.55 -0.12 1.64
N TRP A 87 -10.21 -0.79 0.69
CA TRP A 87 -9.61 -1.84 -0.13
C TRP A 87 -10.15 -1.78 -1.55
N ILE A 88 -9.29 -1.37 -2.48
CA ILE A 88 -9.57 -1.45 -3.90
C ILE A 88 -9.19 -2.86 -4.37
N LEU A 89 -10.16 -3.77 -4.39
CA LEU A 89 -9.94 -5.19 -4.63
C LEU A 89 -9.53 -5.47 -6.09
N GLY A 90 -8.46 -6.25 -6.26
CA GLY A 90 -7.97 -6.71 -7.56
C GLY A 90 -7.92 -8.23 -7.72
N GLY A 91 -7.73 -8.69 -8.95
CA GLY A 91 -7.64 -10.12 -9.31
C GLY A 91 -8.95 -10.81 -9.66
N TYR A 92 -10.06 -10.07 -9.76
CA TYR A 92 -11.37 -10.56 -10.19
C TYR A 92 -11.84 -9.86 -11.46
N SER A 93 -12.71 -10.52 -12.24
CA SER A 93 -13.40 -9.86 -13.35
C SER A 93 -14.13 -8.61 -12.85
N GLY A 94 -13.97 -7.49 -13.54
CA GLY A 94 -14.55 -6.19 -13.14
C GLY A 94 -13.75 -5.39 -12.12
N SER A 95 -12.63 -5.89 -11.58
CA SER A 95 -11.83 -5.17 -10.56
C SER A 95 -11.40 -3.77 -11.01
N THR A 96 -10.95 -3.62 -12.26
CA THR A 96 -10.57 -2.31 -12.82
C THR A 96 -11.76 -1.35 -12.88
N LYS A 97 -12.95 -1.84 -13.26
CA LYS A 97 -14.17 -1.02 -13.29
C LYS A 97 -14.59 -0.60 -11.89
N PHE A 98 -14.50 -1.53 -10.93
CA PHE A 98 -14.71 -1.25 -9.51
C PHE A 98 -13.74 -0.17 -9.01
N ALA A 99 -12.44 -0.30 -9.31
CA ALA A 99 -11.43 0.67 -8.93
C ALA A 99 -11.74 2.08 -9.45
N LYS A 100 -12.07 2.20 -10.74
CA LYS A 100 -12.49 3.47 -11.36
C LYS A 100 -13.71 4.06 -10.67
N THR A 101 -14.72 3.23 -10.41
CA THR A 101 -15.97 3.67 -9.76
C THR A 101 -15.71 4.12 -8.33
N ALA A 102 -14.98 3.33 -7.54
CA ALA A 102 -14.68 3.64 -6.14
C ALA A 102 -13.86 4.93 -6.02
N LEU A 103 -12.79 5.05 -6.80
CA LEU A 103 -11.94 6.25 -6.79
C LEU A 103 -12.66 7.48 -7.35
N GLY A 104 -13.57 7.31 -8.31
CA GLY A 104 -14.39 8.40 -8.86
C GLY A 104 -15.34 9.04 -7.84
N TYR A 105 -15.61 8.39 -6.70
CA TYR A 105 -16.36 8.99 -5.58
C TYR A 105 -15.48 9.73 -4.57
N ALA A 106 -14.16 9.67 -4.70
CA ALA A 106 -13.25 10.35 -3.78
C ALA A 106 -13.15 11.86 -4.10
N ASP A 107 -12.85 12.66 -3.09
CA ASP A 107 -12.59 14.09 -3.27
C ASP A 107 -11.40 14.32 -4.19
N ARG A 108 -11.55 15.25 -5.14
CA ARG A 108 -10.51 15.52 -6.15
C ARG A 108 -9.16 15.89 -5.53
N SER A 109 -9.17 16.73 -4.49
CA SER A 109 -7.97 17.09 -3.73
C SER A 109 -7.28 15.86 -3.12
N SER A 110 -8.05 14.86 -2.68
CA SER A 110 -7.49 13.61 -2.15
C SER A 110 -6.85 12.76 -3.25
N LEU A 111 -7.36 12.79 -4.48
CA LEU A 111 -6.78 12.08 -5.62
C LEU A 111 -5.51 12.76 -6.13
N ASP A 112 -5.52 14.09 -6.28
CA ASP A 112 -4.38 14.85 -6.81
C ASP A 112 -3.16 14.79 -5.87
N ASN A 113 -3.38 14.65 -4.56
CA ASN A 113 -2.33 14.50 -3.55
C ASN A 113 -2.04 13.03 -3.17
N ALA A 114 -2.67 12.07 -3.85
CA ALA A 114 -2.52 10.67 -3.50
C ALA A 114 -1.13 10.14 -3.86
N TRP A 115 -0.54 9.42 -2.94
CA TRP A 115 0.57 8.53 -3.22
C TRP A 115 0.06 7.25 -3.89
N LEU A 116 0.92 6.58 -4.65
CA LEU A 116 0.57 5.35 -5.34
C LEU A 116 1.39 4.18 -4.83
N LEU A 117 0.72 3.09 -4.49
CA LEU A 117 1.36 1.79 -4.31
C LEU A 117 0.96 0.87 -5.46
N ILE A 118 1.94 0.40 -6.23
CA ILE A 118 1.71 -0.48 -7.38
C ILE A 118 2.49 -1.78 -7.24
N ALA A 119 2.00 -2.87 -7.83
CA ALA A 119 2.72 -4.14 -7.93
C ALA A 119 2.70 -4.60 -9.40
N PRO A 120 3.64 -4.18 -10.26
CA PRO A 120 3.55 -4.36 -11.72
C PRO A 120 3.58 -5.80 -12.21
N GLU A 121 4.10 -6.72 -11.40
CA GLU A 121 4.10 -8.16 -11.64
C GLU A 121 3.16 -8.92 -10.67
N GLY A 122 2.31 -8.19 -9.95
CA GLY A 122 1.41 -8.70 -8.92
C GLY A 122 0.18 -9.38 -9.51
N ARG A 123 -0.15 -10.59 -9.05
CA ARG A 123 -1.32 -11.36 -9.54
C ARG A 123 -2.67 -10.65 -9.38
N ARG A 124 -2.75 -9.68 -8.47
CA ARG A 124 -3.97 -8.89 -8.20
C ARG A 124 -3.88 -7.46 -8.70
N GLN A 125 -2.83 -7.08 -9.40
CA GLN A 125 -2.61 -5.69 -9.80
C GLN A 125 -3.82 -5.14 -10.56
N LEU A 126 -4.14 -3.87 -10.26
CA LEU A 126 -5.11 -3.11 -11.02
C LEU A 126 -4.43 -2.48 -12.24
N SER A 127 -5.19 -2.30 -13.32
CA SER A 127 -4.67 -1.63 -14.51
C SER A 127 -4.32 -0.18 -14.21
N LEU A 128 -3.17 0.30 -14.69
CA LEU A 128 -2.79 1.71 -14.57
C LEU A 128 -3.71 2.64 -15.37
N SER A 129 -4.53 2.12 -16.29
CA SER A 129 -5.59 2.89 -16.95
C SER A 129 -6.59 3.51 -15.97
N VAL A 130 -6.69 2.99 -14.73
CA VAL A 130 -7.48 3.63 -13.67
C VAL A 130 -6.99 5.06 -13.40
N LEU A 131 -5.68 5.30 -13.45
CA LEU A 131 -5.09 6.62 -13.22
C LEU A 131 -5.41 7.57 -14.37
N THR A 132 -5.22 7.11 -15.62
CA THR A 132 -5.51 7.90 -16.82
C THR A 132 -6.98 8.31 -16.89
N ASP A 133 -7.91 7.41 -16.58
CA ASP A 133 -9.35 7.70 -16.55
C ASP A 133 -9.75 8.73 -15.47
N LEU A 134 -8.89 8.96 -14.48
CA LEU A 134 -9.10 9.91 -13.38
C LEU A 134 -8.23 11.17 -13.55
N ASP A 135 -7.62 11.36 -14.72
CA ASP A 135 -6.68 12.45 -15.01
C ASP A 135 -5.45 12.49 -14.07
N LEU A 136 -5.05 11.34 -13.52
CA LEU A 136 -3.83 11.18 -12.73
C LEU A 136 -2.68 10.74 -13.66
N LEU A 137 -1.82 11.68 -14.05
CA LEU A 137 -0.73 11.45 -15.00
C LEU A 137 0.42 10.68 -14.36
N PHE A 138 0.53 9.38 -14.69
CA PHE A 138 1.59 8.50 -14.22
C PHE A 138 2.37 7.91 -15.42
N PRO A 139 3.71 7.96 -15.40
CA PRO A 139 4.58 8.34 -14.28
C PRO A 139 4.92 9.84 -14.16
N GLU A 140 4.44 10.69 -15.06
CA GLU A 140 4.93 12.07 -15.25
C GLU A 140 4.81 12.95 -14.00
N ASN A 141 3.71 12.83 -13.25
CA ASN A 141 3.45 13.62 -12.04
C ASN A 141 3.86 12.90 -10.74
N TYR A 142 4.67 11.86 -10.84
CA TYR A 142 5.05 11.03 -9.70
C TYR A 142 6.56 10.85 -9.60
N ILE A 143 7.04 10.76 -8.36
CA ILE A 143 8.44 10.49 -8.03
C ILE A 143 8.52 9.11 -7.37
N TYR A 144 9.41 8.27 -7.86
CA TYR A 144 9.70 6.97 -7.28
C TYR A 144 10.30 7.11 -5.88
N VAL A 145 9.73 6.40 -4.92
CA VAL A 145 10.13 6.46 -3.50
C VAL A 145 10.92 5.22 -3.10
N GLY A 146 10.43 4.04 -3.46
CA GLY A 146 11.04 2.80 -2.99
C GLY A 146 10.38 1.55 -3.53
N LYS A 147 11.06 0.42 -3.29
CA LYS A 147 10.65 -0.92 -3.72
C LYS A 147 10.67 -1.87 -2.53
N PHE A 148 9.60 -2.64 -2.38
CA PHE A 148 9.36 -3.52 -1.23
C PHE A 148 8.91 -4.89 -1.71
N THR A 149 9.16 -5.93 -0.90
CA THR A 149 8.63 -7.27 -1.17
C THR A 149 7.54 -7.59 -0.17
N ASN A 150 6.31 -7.84 -0.65
CA ASN A 150 5.21 -8.23 0.23
C ASN A 150 5.50 -9.63 0.83
N PRO A 151 5.48 -9.81 2.16
CA PRO A 151 5.89 -11.06 2.80
C PRO A 151 4.94 -12.24 2.49
N THR A 152 3.64 -11.97 2.35
CA THR A 152 2.61 -13.00 2.14
C THR A 152 2.56 -13.46 0.69
N ARG A 153 2.60 -12.52 -0.26
CA ARG A 153 2.38 -12.81 -1.69
C ARG A 153 3.66 -12.83 -2.52
N ARG A 154 4.80 -12.47 -1.91
CA ARG A 154 6.14 -12.46 -2.51
C ARG A 154 6.20 -11.65 -3.81
N GLU A 155 5.40 -10.61 -3.91
CA GLU A 155 5.42 -9.70 -5.05
C GLU A 155 6.28 -8.47 -4.76
N THR A 156 6.84 -7.91 -5.81
CA THR A 156 7.49 -6.60 -5.78
C THR A 156 6.41 -5.51 -5.79
N GLN A 157 6.53 -4.57 -4.86
CA GLN A 157 5.70 -3.36 -4.78
C GLN A 157 6.59 -2.14 -4.92
N LYS A 158 6.05 -1.09 -5.54
CA LYS A 158 6.73 0.19 -5.74
C LYS A 158 5.84 1.31 -5.21
N LEU A 159 6.42 2.19 -4.42
CA LEU A 159 5.76 3.38 -3.88
C LEU A 159 6.19 4.61 -4.68
N TYR A 160 5.24 5.47 -4.96
CA TYR A 160 5.45 6.75 -5.60
C TYR A 160 4.73 7.84 -4.82
N ARG A 161 5.36 9.01 -4.71
CA ARG A 161 4.72 10.23 -4.20
C ARG A 161 4.33 11.14 -5.36
N PRO A 162 3.27 11.94 -5.24
CA PRO A 162 2.99 12.98 -6.22
C PRO A 162 4.12 14.02 -6.18
N LYS A 163 4.39 14.65 -7.33
CA LYS A 163 5.24 15.84 -7.41
C LYS A 163 4.57 17.00 -6.69
N SER A 164 5.36 17.76 -5.94
CA SER A 164 4.99 19.03 -5.32
C SER A 164 5.36 20.20 -6.25
N GLU A 165 4.82 21.38 -5.99
CA GLU A 165 5.20 22.62 -6.71
C GLU A 165 6.72 22.85 -6.72
N ASN A 166 7.40 22.53 -5.60
CA ASN A 166 8.85 22.65 -5.50
C ASN A 166 9.60 21.71 -6.47
N ASP A 167 9.08 20.50 -6.72
CA ASP A 167 9.69 19.57 -7.68
C ASP A 167 9.58 20.09 -9.12
N PHE A 168 8.55 20.89 -9.43
CA PHE A 168 8.42 21.55 -10.74
C PHE A 168 9.36 22.76 -10.88
N LEU A 169 9.58 23.50 -9.79
CA LEU A 169 10.52 24.63 -9.78
C LEU A 169 11.97 24.17 -9.92
N ASP A 170 12.36 23.08 -9.26
CA ASP A 170 13.71 22.51 -9.41
C ASP A 170 14.00 22.04 -10.84
N LEU A 171 12.97 21.56 -11.57
CA LEU A 171 13.11 21.22 -12.99
C LEU A 171 13.35 22.46 -13.86
N MET A 172 12.67 23.58 -13.58
CA MET A 172 12.84 24.82 -14.36
C MET A 172 14.16 25.57 -14.08
N LEU A 173 14.82 25.31 -12.95
CA LEU A 173 16.11 25.93 -12.60
C LEU A 173 17.32 25.15 -13.13
N HIS A 174 17.10 23.97 -13.71
CA HIS A 174 18.14 23.09 -14.23
C HIS A 174 17.98 22.74 -15.72
N ASP A 175 17.04 23.40 -16.40
CA ASP A 175 16.89 23.45 -17.87
C ASP A 175 17.44 24.78 -18.44
#